data_AF-A0A7K2MXI8-F1
#
_entry.id   AF-A0A7K2MXI8-F1
#
_cell.length_a   1.000
_cell.length_b   1.000
_cell.length_c   1.000
_cell.angle_alpha   90.00
_cell.angle_beta   90.00
_cell.angle_gamma   90.00
#
_symmetry.space_group_name_H-M   'P 1'
#
loop_
_entity.id
_entity.type
_entity.pdbx_description
1 polymer ?
#
loop_
_entity_poly.entity_id
_entity_poly.type
_entity_poly.pdbx_seq_one_letter_code
_entity_poly.pdbx_strand_id
1 'polypeptide(L)'
;MPVRRARRLYRGRTRKGLRTTALAVAAMAALTASQAPGLTRGAEDAHAGPAADDPVVPTAGGPFAELAPPGDGSYHTELPPLTTRDGGPAAPGPVRDQVRVQSGIPATVLRAYRAAEKAVGRTDPGCRLPWELLAAIGKVESGQARGGAVDRNGTTLSRITGPPLNGKGFALIRDTDGGAHDGDTVYDRAVGPMQFLPSTWARWGADGNGDGRADPNNVF
;
A
#
# COMPACT_ATOMS: atom_id res chain seq x y z
N MET A 1 8.13 66.22 -11.23
CA MET A 1 8.54 66.54 -9.86
C MET A 1 8.98 65.26 -9.16
N PRO A 2 10.25 65.11 -8.72
CA PRO A 2 10.71 63.88 -8.07
C PRO A 2 10.63 64.02 -6.54
N VAL A 3 9.82 63.19 -5.88
CA VAL A 3 9.78 63.13 -4.41
C VAL A 3 10.89 62.20 -3.92
N ARG A 4 11.70 62.74 -3.02
CA ARG A 4 12.94 62.18 -2.47
C ARG A 4 12.66 61.01 -1.50
N ARG A 5 13.59 60.05 -1.51
CA ARG A 5 13.73 58.93 -0.57
C ARG A 5 13.83 59.38 0.90
N ALA A 6 13.26 58.60 1.81
CA ALA A 6 13.71 58.51 3.19
C ALA A 6 13.98 57.04 3.56
N ARG A 7 15.26 56.68 3.62
CA ARG A 7 15.74 55.42 4.21
C ARG A 7 15.81 55.63 5.72
N ARG A 8 15.05 54.84 6.50
CA ARG A 8 15.17 54.83 7.96
C ARG A 8 16.07 53.65 8.34
N LEU A 9 17.34 53.94 8.61
CA LEU A 9 18.29 53.04 9.23
C LEU A 9 17.97 52.99 10.72
N TYR A 10 17.56 51.83 11.26
CA TYR A 10 17.55 51.62 12.71
C TYR A 10 18.80 50.86 13.13
N ARG A 11 19.59 51.56 13.94
CA ARG A 11 20.88 51.17 14.50
C ARG A 11 20.66 50.12 15.59
N GLY A 12 21.52 49.12 15.61
CA GLY A 12 21.37 47.91 16.41
C GLY A 12 21.47 48.09 17.92
N ARG A 13 21.11 47.00 18.61
CA ARG A 13 21.43 46.78 20.01
C ARG A 13 21.77 45.31 20.20
N THR A 14 23.05 44.99 20.10
CA THR A 14 23.62 43.73 20.57
C THR A 14 23.73 43.78 22.09
N ARG A 15 23.21 42.77 22.80
CA ARG A 15 23.73 42.37 24.11
C ARG A 15 23.73 40.85 24.21
N LYS A 16 24.89 40.37 24.66
CA LYS A 16 25.31 38.99 24.85
C LYS A 16 24.51 38.31 25.98
N GLY A 17 24.27 37.01 25.80
CA GLY A 17 24.05 36.05 26.88
C GLY A 17 24.62 34.71 26.42
N LEU A 18 25.72 34.26 27.03
CA LEU A 18 26.48 33.07 26.69
C LEU A 18 26.55 32.20 27.94
N ARG A 19 26.50 30.87 27.75
CA ARG A 19 26.92 29.78 28.67
C ARG A 19 25.89 29.42 29.74
N THR A 20 25.61 28.17 30.11
CA THR A 20 26.14 26.80 29.90
C THR A 20 25.14 25.90 30.66
N THR A 21 24.85 24.63 30.34
CA THR A 21 25.69 23.46 30.64
C THR A 21 25.08 22.20 30.02
N ALA A 22 25.93 21.40 29.39
CA ALA A 22 25.69 20.02 28.98
C ALA A 22 26.15 19.03 30.08
N LEU A 23 25.90 17.73 29.82
CA LEU A 23 26.33 16.49 30.51
C LEU A 23 25.27 15.92 31.48
N ALA A 24 24.97 14.61 31.53
CA ALA A 24 25.76 13.45 31.14
C ALA A 24 24.90 12.22 30.77
N VAL A 25 25.52 11.35 29.96
CA VAL A 25 25.17 9.96 29.64
C VAL A 25 25.63 9.03 30.78
N ALA A 26 24.84 8.03 31.12
CA ALA A 26 25.27 6.75 31.71
C ALA A 26 24.22 5.69 31.30
N ALA A 27 24.46 4.55 30.65
CA ALA A 27 25.55 3.59 30.47
C ALA A 27 25.09 2.20 30.96
N MET A 28 24.90 1.33 29.97
CA MET A 28 25.21 -0.11 29.91
C MET A 28 24.47 -1.16 30.77
N ALA A 29 23.95 -2.11 30.00
CA ALA A 29 23.77 -3.55 30.22
C ALA A 29 24.44 -4.21 31.44
N ALA A 30 23.60 -4.92 32.18
CA ALA A 30 23.87 -6.10 33.01
C ALA A 30 22.47 -6.74 33.24
N LEU A 31 22.20 -8.03 33.21
CA LEU A 31 23.05 -9.20 33.25
C LEU A 31 22.18 -10.39 32.78
N THR A 32 22.72 -11.22 31.91
CA THR A 32 22.26 -12.60 31.69
C THR A 32 22.37 -13.37 33.01
N ALA A 33 21.25 -13.89 33.53
CA ALA A 33 21.27 -14.93 34.54
C ALA A 33 20.10 -15.88 34.32
N SER A 34 20.41 -16.95 33.58
CA SER A 34 19.62 -18.17 33.52
C SER A 34 19.65 -18.84 34.89
N GLN A 35 18.50 -18.98 35.55
CA GLN A 35 18.33 -19.79 36.75
C GLN A 35 17.00 -20.53 36.66
N ALA A 36 17.06 -21.77 36.16
CA ALA A 36 15.98 -22.75 36.26
C ALA A 36 16.06 -23.44 37.64
N PRO A 37 14.93 -23.64 38.34
CA PRO A 37 14.81 -24.68 39.35
C PRO A 37 14.28 -25.95 38.71
N GLY A 38 15.12 -26.99 38.70
CA GLY A 38 14.68 -28.36 38.46
C GLY A 38 14.00 -28.94 39.70
N LEU A 39 12.91 -29.68 39.49
CA LEU A 39 12.42 -30.68 40.44
C LEU A 39 12.07 -31.95 39.66
N THR A 40 12.82 -33.00 39.94
CA THR A 40 12.64 -34.35 39.46
C THR A 40 11.65 -35.12 40.36
N ARG A 41 10.75 -35.89 39.75
CA ARG A 41 10.00 -37.05 40.28
C ARG A 41 9.05 -37.49 39.15
N GLY A 42 8.93 -38.73 38.72
CA GLY A 42 9.53 -40.01 39.06
C GLY A 42 9.21 -40.97 37.92
N ALA A 43 9.99 -42.03 37.80
CA ALA A 43 9.89 -43.06 36.76
C ALA A 43 8.67 -43.98 36.97
N GLU A 44 8.09 -44.46 35.88
CA GLU A 44 7.60 -45.84 35.75
C GLU A 44 7.58 -46.25 34.27
N ASP A 45 8.26 -47.37 33.99
CA ASP A 45 8.45 -48.01 32.69
C ASP A 45 7.16 -48.68 32.19
N ALA A 46 6.91 -48.67 30.86
CA ALA A 46 6.67 -49.90 30.07
C ALA A 46 6.18 -49.62 28.61
N HIS A 47 6.95 -50.19 27.67
CA HIS A 47 6.55 -50.83 26.39
C HIS A 47 6.70 -50.09 25.05
N ALA A 48 7.81 -50.45 24.37
CA ALA A 48 7.97 -50.90 22.97
C ALA A 48 7.59 -49.97 21.78
N GLY A 49 8.61 -49.61 20.97
CA GLY A 49 8.46 -48.94 19.65
C GLY A 49 8.28 -49.93 18.46
N PRO A 50 8.54 -49.55 17.18
CA PRO A 50 9.08 -48.27 16.68
C PRO A 50 8.49 -47.71 15.34
N ALA A 51 9.00 -46.51 14.98
CA ALA A 51 9.34 -45.97 13.65
C ALA A 51 8.27 -45.41 12.68
N ALA A 52 8.32 -44.09 12.46
CA ALA A 52 8.45 -43.47 11.14
C ALA A 52 8.96 -42.01 11.29
N ASP A 53 10.05 -41.69 10.60
CA ASP A 53 10.64 -40.35 10.47
C ASP A 53 9.71 -39.39 9.70
N ASP A 54 9.57 -38.16 10.20
CA ASP A 54 9.40 -36.94 9.39
C ASP A 54 9.76 -35.70 10.24
N PRO A 55 10.47 -34.69 9.70
CA PRO A 55 10.99 -33.57 10.49
C PRO A 55 9.90 -32.55 10.83
N VAL A 56 9.59 -32.43 12.12
CA VAL A 56 8.81 -31.30 12.68
C VAL A 56 9.69 -30.06 12.73
N VAL A 57 9.36 -29.04 11.93
CA VAL A 57 9.91 -27.68 12.10
C VAL A 57 9.14 -27.00 13.25
N PRO A 58 9.81 -26.42 14.26
CA PRO A 58 9.15 -25.85 15.43
C PRO A 58 8.43 -24.54 15.08
N THR A 59 7.16 -24.44 15.47
CA THR A 59 6.36 -23.23 15.37
C THR A 59 6.88 -22.19 16.35
N ALA A 60 7.41 -21.08 15.83
CA ALA A 60 7.78 -19.92 16.64
C ALA A 60 6.50 -19.21 17.11
N GLY A 61 6.04 -19.54 18.32
CA GLY A 61 5.01 -18.81 19.04
C GLY A 61 5.53 -17.43 19.48
N GLY A 62 5.31 -16.41 18.64
CA GLY A 62 5.49 -15.00 19.00
C GLY A 62 4.14 -14.33 19.32
N PRO A 63 4.13 -13.23 20.10
CA PRO A 63 2.93 -12.55 20.61
C PRO A 63 2.07 -11.84 19.54
N PHE A 64 2.24 -12.18 18.25
CA PHE A 64 1.47 -11.65 17.13
C PHE A 64 0.74 -12.75 16.33
N ALA A 65 0.71 -13.99 16.84
CA ALA A 65 -0.01 -15.11 16.21
C ALA A 65 -1.55 -14.98 16.31
N GLU A 66 -2.06 -14.07 17.15
CA GLU A 66 -3.48 -13.95 17.51
C GLU A 66 -4.11 -12.65 16.97
N LEU A 67 -3.85 -12.28 15.71
CA LEU A 67 -4.65 -11.30 14.97
C LEU A 67 -4.75 -11.75 13.51
N ALA A 68 -5.38 -12.90 13.30
CA ALA A 68 -5.84 -13.31 11.97
C ALA A 68 -7.09 -12.47 11.60
N PRO A 69 -7.09 -11.71 10.49
CA PRO A 69 -8.31 -11.11 9.96
C PRO A 69 -9.34 -12.21 9.65
N PRO A 70 -10.66 -11.95 9.76
CA PRO A 70 -11.66 -12.90 9.29
C PRO A 70 -11.63 -12.93 7.75
N GLY A 71 -10.78 -13.79 7.22
CA GLY A 71 -10.65 -14.13 5.81
C GLY A 71 -9.87 -15.45 5.77
N ASP A 72 -10.27 -16.39 4.93
CA ASP A 72 -9.75 -17.76 4.86
C ASP A 72 -8.27 -17.88 4.42
N GLY A 73 -7.49 -16.80 4.51
CA GLY A 73 -6.08 -16.78 4.13
C GLY A 73 -5.83 -17.02 2.64
N SER A 74 -6.88 -17.17 1.82
CA SER A 74 -6.73 -17.44 0.39
C SER A 74 -6.71 -16.13 -0.40
N TYR A 75 -5.58 -15.42 -0.36
CA TYR A 75 -5.26 -14.54 -1.46
C TYR A 75 -4.95 -15.45 -2.66
N HIS A 76 -5.91 -15.62 -3.57
CA HIS A 76 -5.70 -16.40 -4.79
C HIS A 76 -4.61 -15.74 -5.67
N THR A 77 -3.37 -16.20 -5.51
CA THR A 77 -2.23 -15.89 -6.38
C THR A 77 -2.05 -16.88 -7.54
N GLU A 78 -3.00 -17.81 -7.71
CA GLU A 78 -2.99 -18.79 -8.78
C GLU A 78 -3.28 -18.09 -10.13
N LEU A 79 -2.24 -17.93 -10.95
CA LEU A 79 -2.40 -17.68 -12.38
C LEU A 79 -3.08 -18.91 -13.00
N PRO A 80 -4.13 -18.76 -13.82
CA PRO A 80 -4.75 -19.90 -14.50
C PRO A 80 -3.70 -20.61 -15.39
N PRO A 81 -3.78 -21.95 -15.53
CA PRO A 81 -2.78 -22.72 -16.29
C PRO A 81 -2.61 -22.18 -17.71
N LEU A 82 -1.40 -21.79 -18.08
CA LEU A 82 -1.08 -21.42 -19.45
C LEU A 82 -0.91 -22.70 -20.27
N THR A 83 -1.88 -22.97 -21.14
CA THR A 83 -1.74 -24.03 -22.15
C THR A 83 -0.92 -23.49 -23.31
N THR A 84 0.38 -23.79 -23.35
CA THR A 84 1.18 -23.64 -24.56
C THR A 84 0.85 -24.80 -25.49
N ARG A 85 0.19 -24.54 -26.62
CA ARG A 85 0.12 -25.53 -27.70
C ARG A 85 1.52 -25.70 -28.28
N ASP A 86 1.99 -26.93 -28.29
CA ASP A 86 3.27 -27.32 -28.90
C ASP A 86 3.32 -26.98 -30.40
N GLY A 87 4.55 -26.82 -30.88
CA GLY A 87 4.90 -26.05 -32.07
C GLY A 87 4.33 -26.51 -33.41
N GLY A 88 4.06 -25.51 -34.25
CA GLY A 88 3.89 -25.61 -35.70
C GLY A 88 4.39 -24.31 -36.36
N PRO A 89 4.90 -24.33 -37.60
CA PRO A 89 5.61 -23.20 -38.19
C PRO A 89 4.68 -21.98 -38.37
N ALA A 90 5.12 -20.84 -37.85
CA ALA A 90 4.36 -19.60 -37.79
C ALA A 90 4.23 -18.95 -39.17
N ALA A 91 2.99 -18.83 -39.66
CA ALA A 91 2.63 -17.82 -40.65
C ALA A 91 2.40 -16.47 -39.93
N PRO A 92 2.80 -15.32 -40.50
CA PRO A 92 2.64 -14.02 -39.84
C PRO A 92 1.17 -13.55 -39.92
N GLY A 93 0.37 -13.91 -38.92
CA GLY A 93 -0.94 -13.30 -38.66
C GLY A 93 -0.81 -11.99 -37.87
N PRO A 94 -1.77 -11.05 -37.97
CA PRO A 94 -1.65 -9.71 -37.40
C PRO A 94 -1.62 -9.78 -35.86
N VAL A 95 -0.44 -9.55 -35.29
CA VAL A 95 -0.11 -9.63 -33.85
C VAL A 95 -0.76 -8.50 -33.01
N ARG A 96 -1.75 -7.77 -33.54
CA ARG A 96 -2.27 -6.54 -32.91
C ARG A 96 -3.40 -6.77 -31.91
N ASP A 97 -4.17 -7.86 -32.05
CA ASP A 97 -5.29 -8.14 -31.13
C ASP A 97 -4.89 -9.00 -29.91
N GLN A 98 -3.79 -9.75 -30.00
CA GLN A 98 -3.34 -10.62 -28.91
C GLN A 98 -2.63 -9.88 -27.78
N VAL A 99 -2.17 -8.64 -27.99
CA VAL A 99 -1.49 -7.84 -26.96
C VAL A 99 -2.48 -7.31 -25.89
N ARG A 100 -3.79 -7.43 -26.10
CA ARG A 100 -4.80 -6.84 -25.20
C ARG A 100 -5.04 -7.63 -23.90
N VAL A 101 -4.60 -8.90 -23.81
CA VAL A 101 -4.97 -9.81 -22.69
C VAL A 101 -3.78 -10.52 -22.07
N GLN A 102 -2.54 -10.30 -22.54
CA GLN A 102 -1.39 -11.15 -22.18
C GLN A 102 -0.98 -11.14 -20.69
N SER A 103 -1.53 -10.25 -19.86
CA SER A 103 -1.37 -10.24 -18.40
C SER A 103 -2.69 -10.12 -17.62
N GLY A 104 -3.84 -10.12 -18.29
CA GLY A 104 -5.14 -9.85 -17.66
C GLY A 104 -5.37 -8.39 -17.22
N ILE A 105 -4.48 -7.46 -17.58
CA ILE A 105 -4.58 -6.03 -17.28
C ILE A 105 -5.17 -5.28 -18.49
N PRO A 106 -6.27 -4.53 -18.33
CA PRO A 106 -6.84 -3.71 -19.40
C PRO A 106 -5.85 -2.65 -19.92
N ALA A 107 -5.80 -2.46 -21.23
CA ALA A 107 -4.80 -1.60 -21.88
C ALA A 107 -4.79 -0.13 -21.37
N THR A 108 -5.97 0.43 -21.07
CA THR A 108 -6.06 1.79 -20.50
C THR A 108 -5.48 1.87 -19.10
N VAL A 109 -5.77 0.87 -18.26
CA VAL A 109 -5.29 0.80 -16.87
C VAL A 109 -3.78 0.55 -16.84
N LEU A 110 -3.26 -0.34 -17.70
CA LEU A 110 -1.81 -0.55 -17.85
C LEU A 110 -1.08 0.72 -18.25
N ARG A 111 -1.66 1.50 -19.18
CA ARG A 111 -1.10 2.79 -19.58
C ARG A 111 -1.04 3.75 -18.41
N ALA A 112 -2.06 3.75 -17.55
CA ALA A 112 -2.10 4.60 -16.37
C ALA A 112 -1.04 4.23 -15.33
N TYR A 113 -0.83 2.94 -15.03
CA TYR A 113 0.24 2.53 -14.11
C TYR A 113 1.63 2.92 -14.59
N ARG A 114 1.92 2.74 -15.88
CA ARG A 114 3.20 3.17 -16.46
C ARG A 114 3.35 4.69 -16.48
N ALA A 115 2.26 5.42 -16.66
CA ALA A 115 2.26 6.88 -16.56
C ALA A 115 2.57 7.33 -15.13
N ALA A 116 1.97 6.70 -14.12
CA ALA A 116 2.21 6.95 -12.70
C ALA A 116 3.66 6.65 -12.30
N GLU A 117 4.21 5.49 -12.66
CA GLU A 117 5.64 5.18 -12.45
C GLU A 117 6.55 6.25 -13.06
N LYS A 118 6.29 6.63 -14.32
CA LYS A 118 7.08 7.65 -15.01
C LYS A 118 6.96 9.02 -14.36
N ALA A 119 5.77 9.38 -13.87
CA ALA A 119 5.52 10.64 -13.19
C ALA A 119 6.26 10.68 -11.85
N VAL A 120 6.08 9.66 -11.01
CA VAL A 120 6.76 9.54 -9.71
C VAL A 120 8.27 9.45 -9.88
N GLY A 121 8.77 8.69 -10.87
CA GLY A 121 10.20 8.62 -11.16
C GLY A 121 10.84 9.96 -11.55
N ARG A 122 10.03 10.96 -11.93
CA ARG A 122 10.48 12.35 -12.18
C ARG A 122 10.36 13.24 -10.95
N THR A 123 9.29 13.11 -10.18
CA THR A 123 8.99 13.99 -9.04
C THR A 123 9.63 13.52 -7.73
N ASP A 124 9.74 12.21 -7.54
CA ASP A 124 10.42 11.55 -6.43
C ASP A 124 11.19 10.29 -6.93
N PRO A 125 12.39 10.49 -7.51
CA PRO A 125 13.22 9.37 -7.97
C PRO A 125 13.61 8.37 -6.87
N GLY A 126 13.60 8.79 -5.60
CA GLY A 126 13.95 7.94 -4.46
C GLY A 126 12.86 6.92 -4.12
N CYS A 127 11.61 7.22 -4.46
CA CYS A 127 10.46 6.34 -4.27
C CYS A 127 10.62 4.99 -4.99
N ARG A 128 11.24 4.99 -6.18
CA ARG A 128 11.49 3.79 -7.00
C ARG A 128 10.23 2.92 -7.19
N LEU A 129 9.10 3.57 -7.46
CA LEU A 129 7.79 2.93 -7.63
C LEU A 129 7.73 2.12 -8.94
N PRO A 130 7.68 0.78 -8.91
CA PRO A 130 7.49 -0.01 -10.12
C PRO A 130 6.01 -0.07 -10.51
N TRP A 131 5.67 0.03 -11.80
CA TRP A 131 4.28 -0.01 -12.25
C TRP A 131 3.59 -1.35 -11.93
N GLU A 132 4.34 -2.44 -11.82
CA GLU A 132 3.82 -3.77 -11.46
C GLU A 132 3.24 -3.79 -10.05
N LEU A 133 3.81 -3.01 -9.12
CA LEU A 133 3.26 -2.86 -7.76
C LEU A 133 1.88 -2.20 -7.81
N LEU A 134 1.73 -1.14 -8.59
CA LEU A 134 0.43 -0.49 -8.80
C LEU A 134 -0.57 -1.46 -9.43
N ALA A 135 -0.13 -2.25 -10.41
CA ALA A 135 -0.96 -3.27 -11.04
C ALA A 135 -1.42 -4.36 -10.07
N ALA A 136 -0.56 -4.81 -9.15
CA ALA A 136 -0.91 -5.76 -8.11
C ALA A 136 -1.97 -5.18 -7.16
N ILE A 137 -1.76 -3.93 -6.70
CA ILE A 137 -2.72 -3.23 -5.84
C ILE A 137 -4.05 -3.08 -6.55
N GLY A 138 -4.09 -2.47 -7.74
CA GLY A 138 -5.35 -2.27 -8.46
C GLY A 138 -6.06 -3.57 -8.85
N LYS A 139 -5.34 -4.70 -9.00
CA LYS A 139 -5.96 -6.01 -9.16
C LYS A 139 -6.72 -6.42 -7.90
N VAL A 140 -6.11 -6.32 -6.73
CA VAL A 140 -6.70 -6.71 -5.45
C VAL A 140 -7.84 -5.76 -5.06
N GLU A 141 -7.63 -4.45 -5.21
CA GLU A 141 -8.54 -3.44 -4.72
C GLU A 141 -9.84 -3.34 -5.54
N SER A 142 -9.76 -3.46 -6.86
CA SER A 142 -10.92 -3.23 -7.73
C SER A 142 -11.00 -4.16 -8.94
N GLY A 143 -10.12 -5.16 -9.04
CA GLY A 143 -10.08 -6.02 -10.22
C GLY A 143 -9.66 -5.26 -11.48
N GLN A 144 -8.70 -4.33 -11.37
CA GLN A 144 -8.28 -3.41 -12.43
C GLN A 144 -9.39 -2.45 -12.88
N ALA A 145 -9.99 -1.69 -11.96
CA ALA A 145 -11.14 -0.83 -12.22
C ALA A 145 -12.33 -1.61 -12.82
N ARG A 146 -12.73 -2.71 -12.17
CA ARG A 146 -13.77 -3.65 -12.62
C ARG A 146 -13.52 -4.18 -14.04
N GLY A 147 -12.31 -4.67 -14.29
CA GLY A 147 -11.90 -5.18 -15.60
C GLY A 147 -11.69 -4.11 -16.66
N GLY A 148 -11.38 -2.87 -16.25
CA GLY A 148 -11.14 -1.76 -17.15
C GLY A 148 -12.42 -1.10 -17.65
N ALA A 149 -13.46 -1.09 -16.80
CA ALA A 149 -14.71 -0.38 -17.04
C ALA A 149 -14.50 1.13 -16.88
N VAL A 150 -13.69 1.69 -17.78
CA VAL A 150 -13.32 3.10 -17.86
C VAL A 150 -13.61 3.63 -19.26
N ASP A 151 -13.89 4.92 -19.36
CA ASP A 151 -14.07 5.59 -20.64
C ASP A 151 -12.72 5.86 -21.34
N ARG A 152 -12.77 6.56 -22.48
CA ARG A 152 -11.56 6.88 -23.27
C ARG A 152 -10.56 7.77 -22.52
N ASN A 153 -11.02 8.54 -21.54
CA ASN A 153 -10.21 9.45 -20.72
C ASN A 153 -9.72 8.79 -19.42
N GLY A 154 -10.10 7.53 -19.17
CA GLY A 154 -9.72 6.79 -17.97
C GLY A 154 -10.66 6.98 -16.77
N THR A 155 -11.76 7.71 -16.94
CA THR A 155 -12.77 7.85 -15.87
C THR A 155 -13.58 6.56 -15.77
N THR A 156 -13.75 6.03 -14.56
CA THR A 156 -14.59 4.85 -14.32
C THR A 156 -16.03 5.09 -14.75
N LEU A 157 -16.65 4.10 -15.39
CA LEU A 157 -18.03 4.19 -15.90
C LEU A 157 -19.08 4.28 -14.78
N SER A 158 -18.69 3.88 -13.57
CA SER A 158 -19.49 3.95 -12.35
C SER A 158 -18.55 4.11 -11.17
N ARG A 159 -18.96 4.89 -10.17
CA ARG A 159 -18.17 5.06 -8.94
C ARG A 159 -17.82 3.70 -8.32
N ILE A 160 -16.56 3.57 -7.91
CA ILE A 160 -16.08 2.42 -7.16
C ILE A 160 -15.92 2.87 -5.71
N THR A 161 -16.78 2.37 -4.82
CA THR A 161 -16.72 2.66 -3.39
C THR A 161 -16.73 1.36 -2.59
N GLY A 162 -15.89 1.30 -1.55
CA GLY A 162 -15.90 0.23 -0.58
C GLY A 162 -17.13 0.27 0.34
N PRO A 163 -17.24 -0.66 1.29
CA PRO A 163 -18.25 -0.61 2.35
C PRO A 163 -18.01 0.58 3.30
N PRO A 164 -19.03 1.02 4.06
CA PRO A 164 -18.87 2.05 5.07
C PRO A 164 -18.00 1.56 6.23
N LEU A 165 -17.06 2.40 6.66
CA LEU A 165 -16.13 2.11 7.75
C LEU A 165 -16.78 2.46 9.11
N ASN A 166 -17.78 1.66 9.48
CA ASN A 166 -18.68 1.93 10.61
C ASN A 166 -18.29 1.20 11.92
N GLY A 167 -17.13 0.56 11.98
CA GLY A 167 -16.70 -0.21 13.16
C GLY A 167 -17.32 -1.62 13.27
N LYS A 168 -18.09 -2.08 12.27
CA LYS A 168 -18.69 -3.42 12.23
C LYS A 168 -18.05 -4.25 11.12
N GLY A 169 -17.02 -5.02 11.45
CA GLY A 169 -16.25 -5.82 10.49
C GLY A 169 -15.19 -5.04 9.70
N PHE A 170 -15.19 -3.70 9.82
CA PHE A 170 -14.16 -2.81 9.32
C PHE A 170 -13.78 -1.79 10.40
N ALA A 171 -12.68 -1.06 10.21
CA ALA A 171 -12.32 0.05 11.08
C ALA A 171 -13.45 1.08 11.17
N LEU A 172 -13.54 1.80 12.29
CA LEU A 172 -14.45 2.92 12.45
C LEU A 172 -13.76 4.21 11.97
N ILE A 173 -14.21 4.77 10.85
CA ILE A 173 -13.73 6.03 10.29
C ILE A 173 -14.93 6.91 9.96
N ARG A 174 -15.04 8.05 10.65
CA ARG A 174 -16.10 9.04 10.38
C ARG A 174 -15.77 9.85 9.14
N ASP A 175 -16.81 10.39 8.51
CA ASP A 175 -16.70 11.29 7.36
C ASP A 175 -15.61 12.36 7.56
N THR A 176 -14.75 12.53 6.56
CA THR A 176 -13.65 13.50 6.56
C THR A 176 -13.75 14.56 5.47
N ASP A 177 -14.70 14.44 4.54
CA ASP A 177 -14.79 15.33 3.37
C ASP A 177 -16.21 15.85 3.07
N GLY A 178 -17.19 15.54 3.92
CA GLY A 178 -18.59 15.93 3.70
C GLY A 178 -19.29 15.05 2.66
N GLY A 179 -18.80 13.84 2.42
CA GLY A 179 -19.27 12.92 1.37
C GLY A 179 -18.86 13.34 -0.04
N ALA A 180 -17.81 14.16 -0.20
CA ALA A 180 -17.42 14.70 -1.49
C ALA A 180 -16.98 13.60 -2.48
N HIS A 181 -16.20 12.63 -2.00
CA HIS A 181 -15.65 11.57 -2.86
C HIS A 181 -16.49 10.29 -2.85
N ASP A 182 -17.09 9.91 -1.73
CA ASP A 182 -17.83 8.65 -1.58
C ASP A 182 -19.36 8.82 -1.48
N GLY A 183 -19.85 10.02 -1.17
CA GLY A 183 -21.28 10.33 -1.03
C GLY A 183 -21.87 9.99 0.33
N ASP A 184 -21.06 9.58 1.31
CA ASP A 184 -21.50 9.22 2.66
C ASP A 184 -21.08 10.30 3.65
N THR A 185 -22.06 10.96 4.28
CA THR A 185 -21.82 12.07 5.20
C THR A 185 -21.70 11.61 6.66
N VAL A 186 -21.57 10.31 6.90
CA VAL A 186 -21.50 9.73 8.26
C VAL A 186 -20.19 8.97 8.45
N TYR A 187 -19.84 8.11 7.50
CA TYR A 187 -18.63 7.28 7.54
C TYR A 187 -17.89 7.32 6.21
N ASP A 188 -16.57 7.46 6.27
CA ASP A 188 -15.73 7.37 5.07
C ASP A 188 -15.84 5.96 4.46
N ARG A 189 -15.72 5.93 3.14
CA ARG A 189 -15.63 4.72 2.32
C ARG A 189 -14.38 4.84 1.45
N ALA A 190 -13.71 3.72 1.21
CA ALA A 190 -12.61 3.72 0.25
C ALA A 190 -13.14 4.03 -1.17
N VAL A 191 -12.43 4.86 -1.94
CA VAL A 191 -12.86 5.40 -3.24
C VAL A 191 -11.91 5.03 -4.37
N GLY A 192 -12.48 4.81 -5.54
CA GLY A 192 -11.76 4.67 -6.80
C GLY A 192 -11.09 3.30 -7.01
N PRO A 193 -10.41 3.13 -8.16
CA PRO A 193 -9.74 1.87 -8.52
C PRO A 193 -8.66 1.41 -7.54
N MET A 194 -8.07 2.35 -6.81
CA MET A 194 -7.00 2.10 -5.83
C MET A 194 -7.51 2.15 -4.38
N GLN A 195 -8.83 2.30 -4.17
CA GLN A 195 -9.49 2.21 -2.86
C GLN A 195 -8.86 3.10 -1.77
N PHE A 196 -8.53 4.35 -2.11
CA PHE A 196 -8.04 5.33 -1.13
C PHE A 196 -9.15 5.79 -0.18
N LEU A 197 -8.83 6.11 1.07
CA LEU A 197 -9.76 6.88 1.92
C LEU A 197 -9.78 8.36 1.49
N PRO A 198 -10.90 9.07 1.65
CA PRO A 198 -10.99 10.51 1.36
C PRO A 198 -9.88 11.33 2.04
N SER A 199 -9.62 11.10 3.33
CA SER A 199 -8.53 11.75 4.06
C SER A 199 -7.12 11.45 3.53
N THR A 200 -6.90 10.28 2.93
CA THR A 200 -5.62 9.95 2.28
C THR A 200 -5.54 10.56 0.89
N TRP A 201 -6.64 10.57 0.14
CA TRP A 201 -6.73 11.25 -1.16
C TRP A 201 -6.48 12.76 -1.03
N ALA A 202 -6.98 13.39 0.03
CA ALA A 202 -6.70 14.81 0.31
C ALA A 202 -5.20 15.13 0.46
N ARG A 203 -4.37 14.13 0.81
CA ARG A 203 -2.91 14.30 0.97
C ARG A 203 -2.09 13.82 -0.22
N TRP A 204 -2.54 12.77 -0.89
CA TRP A 204 -1.75 12.03 -1.89
C TRP A 204 -2.41 11.93 -3.26
N GLY A 205 -3.63 12.46 -3.43
CA GLY A 205 -4.32 12.49 -4.70
C GLY A 205 -3.54 13.27 -5.76
N ALA A 206 -3.64 12.81 -7.00
CA ALA A 206 -2.95 13.40 -8.14
C ALA A 206 -3.90 13.57 -9.32
N ASP A 207 -3.61 14.57 -10.15
CA ASP A 207 -4.20 14.75 -11.46
C ASP A 207 -3.21 14.20 -12.49
N GLY A 208 -3.36 12.92 -12.88
CA GLY A 208 -2.43 12.30 -13.81
C GLY A 208 -2.86 12.34 -15.27
N ASN A 209 -4.08 12.82 -15.58
CA ASN A 209 -4.48 13.13 -16.96
C ASN A 209 -4.24 14.61 -17.33
N GLY A 210 -3.97 15.48 -16.35
CA GLY A 210 -3.65 16.90 -16.52
C GLY A 210 -4.87 17.79 -16.82
N ASP A 211 -6.08 17.39 -16.43
CA ASP A 211 -7.31 18.15 -16.68
C ASP A 211 -7.63 19.21 -15.61
N GLY A 212 -6.78 19.33 -14.59
CA GLY A 212 -6.92 20.24 -13.46
C GLY A 212 -7.69 19.67 -12.29
N ARG A 213 -8.09 18.39 -12.31
CA ARG A 213 -8.87 17.74 -11.25
C ARG A 213 -8.24 16.42 -10.80
N ALA A 214 -7.85 16.36 -9.53
CA ALA A 214 -7.50 15.09 -8.88
C ALA A 214 -8.76 14.30 -8.54
N ASP A 215 -9.26 13.51 -9.50
CA ASP A 215 -10.44 12.65 -9.35
C ASP A 215 -10.04 11.21 -8.98
N PRO A 216 -10.42 10.68 -7.79
CA PRO A 216 -10.10 9.30 -7.42
C PRO A 216 -10.76 8.25 -8.33
N ASN A 217 -11.76 8.64 -9.12
CA ASN A 217 -12.43 7.77 -10.09
C ASN A 217 -11.81 7.83 -11.50
N ASN A 218 -10.73 8.59 -11.70
CA ASN A 218 -9.89 8.51 -12.90
C ASN A 218 -8.68 7.60 -12.62
N VAL A 219 -8.33 6.72 -13.56
CA VAL A 219 -7.16 5.83 -13.40
C VAL A 219 -5.82 6.52 -13.61
N PHE A 220 -5.80 7.70 -14.25
CA PHE A 220 -4.58 8.46 -14.56
C PHE A 220 -4.16 9.38 -13.43
#